data_AF-A0A2T6BTT0-F1
#
_entry.id   AF-A0A2T6BTT0-F1
#
_cell.length_a   1.000
_cell.length_b   1.000
_cell.length_c   1.000
_cell.angle_alpha   90.00
_cell.angle_beta   90.00
_cell.angle_gamma   90.00
#
_symmetry.space_group_name_H-M   'P 1'
#
loop_
_entity.id
_entity.type
_entity.pdbx_description
1 polymer ?
#
loop_
_entity_poly.entity_id
_entity_poly.type
_entity_poly.pdbx_seq_one_letter_code
_entity_poly.pdbx_strand_id
1 'polypeptide(L)'
;MAEKNRTELKAYFETGDRPTQDEFVDLIDSSVNKGQDKATLSEALTTNNTKYITPQAANHVVNTVVPSATTSTKGKVELATLTEVASGTDTTRAVTPQGAKHAAEVHAPVTSVNGQTGAVTIVTSGSDSGWQTPLLLNGIQNYPGSAYQAARYRKKNDVVFIEGLVSSGTPTLGYTDIFVLPSGYRPSKRLILNTLISGNVATRIDIMTTGEVRCYDYNTSWTSISGISFVI
;
A
#
# COMPACT_ATOMS: atom_id res chain seq x y z
N MET A 1 28.52 0.56 -62.09
CA MET A 1 29.64 1.40 -62.58
C MET A 1 30.40 1.96 -61.39
N ALA A 2 31.70 2.20 -61.50
CA ALA A 2 32.47 2.84 -60.44
C ALA A 2 31.99 4.30 -60.27
N GLU A 3 31.90 4.78 -59.04
CA GLU A 3 31.48 6.17 -58.77
C GLU A 3 32.46 7.16 -59.41
N LYS A 4 31.94 8.13 -60.17
CA LYS A 4 32.72 9.20 -60.81
C LYS A 4 32.60 10.52 -60.06
N ASN A 5 33.70 11.23 -59.92
CA ASN A 5 33.71 12.53 -59.27
C ASN A 5 33.20 13.64 -60.22
N ARG A 6 32.83 14.81 -59.67
CA ARG A 6 32.25 15.92 -60.45
C ARG A 6 33.20 16.50 -61.51
N THR A 7 34.52 16.37 -61.33
CA THR A 7 35.51 16.78 -62.34
C THR A 7 35.54 15.80 -63.52
N GLU A 8 35.51 14.49 -63.25
CA GLU A 8 35.40 13.45 -64.27
C GLU A 8 34.08 13.57 -65.04
N LEU A 9 32.96 13.79 -64.34
CA LEU A 9 31.65 13.99 -64.97
C LEU A 9 31.59 15.25 -65.85
N LYS A 10 32.29 16.32 -65.45
CA LYS A 10 32.39 17.55 -66.25
C LYS A 10 33.21 17.35 -67.52
N ALA A 11 34.28 16.56 -67.45
CA ALA A 11 35.17 16.30 -68.59
C ALA A 11 34.46 15.65 -69.78
N TYR A 12 33.33 14.95 -69.57
CA TYR A 12 32.54 14.35 -70.65
C TYR A 12 31.85 15.37 -71.57
N PHE A 13 31.85 16.66 -71.21
CA PHE A 13 31.14 17.73 -71.91
C PHE A 13 32.08 18.85 -72.39
N GLU A 14 33.38 18.59 -72.50
CA GLU A 14 34.33 19.54 -73.06
C GLU A 14 34.08 19.76 -74.56
N THR A 15 34.58 20.89 -75.09
CA THR A 15 34.28 21.29 -76.48
C THR A 15 34.82 20.27 -77.48
N GLY A 16 33.93 19.65 -78.25
CA GLY A 16 34.26 18.65 -79.26
C GLY A 16 33.92 17.21 -78.85
N ASP A 17 33.60 16.98 -77.58
CA ASP A 17 33.22 15.66 -77.08
C ASP A 17 31.73 15.38 -77.26
N ARG A 18 31.40 14.12 -77.55
CA ARG A 18 30.01 13.63 -77.61
C ARG A 18 29.83 12.50 -76.59
N PRO A 19 29.31 12.80 -75.39
CA PRO A 19 29.12 11.79 -74.37
C PRO A 19 28.20 10.66 -74.85
N THR A 20 28.54 9.44 -74.44
CA THR A 20 27.81 8.20 -74.68
C THR A 20 26.61 8.08 -73.75
N GLN A 21 25.65 7.21 -74.09
CA GLN A 21 24.48 6.96 -73.25
C GLN A 21 24.86 6.56 -71.81
N ASP A 22 25.92 5.77 -71.64
CA ASP A 22 26.42 5.35 -70.33
C ASP A 22 26.97 6.51 -69.49
N GLU A 23 27.54 7.54 -70.13
CA GLU A 23 28.07 8.75 -69.48
C GLU A 23 26.95 9.74 -69.06
N PHE A 24 25.75 9.62 -69.63
CA PHE A 24 24.58 10.42 -69.24
C PHE A 24 23.86 9.88 -68.00
N VAL A 25 23.87 8.56 -67.78
CA VAL A 25 23.13 7.91 -66.68
C VAL A 25 23.58 8.42 -65.31
N ASP A 26 24.86 8.78 -65.15
CA ASP A 26 25.42 9.28 -63.90
C ASP A 26 25.14 10.79 -63.64
N LEU A 27 24.74 11.55 -64.67
CA LEU A 27 24.57 13.02 -64.58
C LEU A 27 23.16 13.46 -64.16
N ILE A 28 22.12 12.70 -64.52
CA ILE A 28 20.74 13.22 -64.55
C ILE A 28 19.99 13.11 -63.21
N ASP A 29 20.39 12.23 -62.28
CA ASP A 29 19.46 11.82 -61.21
C ASP A 29 19.83 12.20 -59.77
N SER A 30 20.86 13.05 -59.56
CA SER A 30 21.24 13.38 -58.18
C SER A 30 21.91 14.74 -58.04
N SER A 31 21.28 15.62 -57.25
CA SER A 31 21.93 16.80 -56.67
C SER A 31 23.12 16.43 -55.75
N VAL A 32 23.28 15.14 -55.42
CA VAL A 32 24.26 14.58 -54.50
C VAL A 32 25.22 13.61 -55.21
N ASN A 33 26.52 13.91 -55.26
CA ASN A 33 27.54 12.99 -55.74
C ASN A 33 27.95 12.02 -54.62
N LYS A 34 27.77 10.71 -54.79
CA LYS A 34 27.99 9.75 -53.69
C LYS A 34 29.44 9.64 -53.21
N GLY A 35 30.41 9.86 -54.10
CA GLY A 35 31.83 9.80 -53.76
C GLY A 35 32.34 11.08 -53.10
N GLN A 36 31.76 12.24 -53.43
CA GLN A 36 32.23 13.54 -52.96
C GLN A 36 31.36 14.18 -51.89
N ASP A 37 30.06 13.91 -51.84
CA ASP A 37 29.14 14.58 -50.93
C ASP A 37 28.85 13.72 -49.67
N LYS A 38 29.32 12.46 -49.64
CA LYS A 38 29.25 11.56 -48.48
C LYS A 38 30.27 11.96 -47.41
N ALA A 39 29.82 12.04 -46.15
CA ALA A 39 30.70 12.18 -45.01
C ALA A 39 31.46 10.88 -44.71
N THR A 40 32.75 10.99 -44.43
CA THR A 40 33.51 9.96 -43.72
C THR A 40 33.01 9.81 -42.27
N LEU A 41 33.39 8.72 -41.60
CA LEU A 41 33.05 8.53 -40.18
C LEU A 41 33.59 9.66 -39.29
N SER A 42 34.76 10.22 -39.62
CA SER A 42 35.32 11.36 -38.88
C SER A 42 34.54 12.64 -39.12
N GLU A 43 34.16 12.93 -40.37
CA GLU A 43 33.37 14.13 -40.69
C GLU A 43 31.98 14.07 -40.05
N ALA A 44 31.40 12.87 -39.93
CA ALA A 44 30.10 12.64 -39.30
C ALA A 44 30.06 12.98 -37.79
N LEU A 45 31.23 13.22 -37.17
CA LEU A 45 31.38 13.60 -35.76
C LEU A 45 31.64 15.09 -35.55
N THR A 46 31.64 15.87 -36.62
CA THR A 46 31.94 17.31 -36.60
C THR A 46 30.71 18.14 -36.96
N THR A 47 30.82 19.47 -36.92
CA THR A 47 29.76 20.42 -37.30
C THR A 47 29.65 20.63 -38.83
N ASN A 48 29.99 19.62 -39.63
CA ASN A 48 29.98 19.72 -41.09
C ASN A 48 28.54 19.63 -41.62
N ASN A 49 28.05 20.72 -42.20
CA ASN A 49 26.69 20.83 -42.74
C ASN A 49 26.61 20.67 -44.28
N THR A 50 27.72 20.36 -44.96
CA THR A 50 27.76 20.27 -46.44
C THR A 50 27.79 18.84 -46.97
N LYS A 51 27.90 17.85 -46.08
CA LYS A 51 27.98 16.42 -46.41
C LYS A 51 26.73 15.69 -45.92
N TYR A 52 26.33 14.65 -46.63
CA TYR A 52 25.29 13.73 -46.17
C TYR A 52 25.90 12.55 -45.41
N ILE A 53 25.15 11.99 -44.46
CA ILE A 53 25.51 10.76 -43.73
C ILE A 53 24.70 9.57 -44.24
N THR A 54 25.24 8.37 -44.14
CA THR A 54 24.52 7.12 -44.44
C THR A 54 23.91 6.52 -43.16
N PRO A 55 22.90 5.63 -43.26
CA PRO A 55 22.40 4.89 -42.09
C PRO A 55 23.50 4.13 -41.34
N GLN A 56 24.49 3.60 -42.07
CA GLN A 56 25.66 2.94 -41.47
C GLN A 56 26.50 3.92 -40.63
N ALA A 57 26.78 5.12 -41.16
CA ALA A 57 27.51 6.15 -40.42
C ALA A 57 26.72 6.60 -39.19
N ALA A 58 25.40 6.84 -39.32
CA ALA A 58 24.54 7.20 -38.18
C ALA A 58 24.56 6.15 -37.06
N ASN A 59 24.41 4.86 -37.42
CA ASN A 59 24.49 3.75 -36.47
C ASN A 59 25.87 3.69 -35.78
N HIS A 60 26.95 3.93 -36.54
CA HIS A 60 28.29 3.99 -35.97
C HIS A 60 28.39 5.11 -34.93
N VAL A 61 27.99 6.34 -35.27
CA VAL A 61 28.04 7.50 -34.35
C VAL A 61 27.27 7.21 -33.05
N VAL A 62 26.04 6.69 -33.13
CA VAL A 62 25.24 6.36 -31.94
C VAL A 62 25.92 5.29 -31.08
N ASN A 63 26.56 4.30 -31.68
CA ASN A 63 27.16 3.20 -30.96
C ASN A 63 28.51 3.57 -30.32
N THR A 64 29.32 4.39 -30.98
CA THR A 64 30.70 4.68 -30.55
C THR A 64 30.86 6.00 -29.80
N VAL A 65 30.04 7.01 -30.10
CA VAL A 65 30.26 8.38 -29.58
C VAL A 65 29.30 8.76 -28.46
N VAL A 66 28.09 8.21 -28.44
CA VAL A 66 27.18 8.41 -27.31
C VAL A 66 27.67 7.56 -26.12
N PRO A 67 28.16 8.16 -25.02
CA PRO A 67 28.68 7.43 -23.88
C PRO A 67 27.53 6.80 -23.07
N SER A 68 27.86 5.95 -22.11
CA SER A 68 26.93 5.57 -21.05
C SER A 68 26.53 6.79 -20.23
N ALA A 69 25.26 6.89 -19.84
CA ALA A 69 24.80 7.98 -18.98
C ALA A 69 25.40 7.86 -17.57
N THR A 70 25.71 9.01 -16.97
CA THR A 70 26.12 9.14 -15.57
C THR A 70 25.31 10.25 -14.91
N THR A 71 25.51 10.48 -13.61
CA THR A 71 24.87 11.60 -12.89
C THR A 71 25.33 12.97 -13.40
N SER A 72 26.47 13.06 -14.09
CA SER A 72 27.05 14.30 -14.62
C SER A 72 27.08 14.36 -16.15
N THR A 73 26.84 13.24 -16.84
CA THR A 73 27.02 13.13 -18.30
C THR A 73 25.80 12.46 -18.92
N LYS A 74 25.19 13.13 -19.90
CA LYS A 74 24.09 12.54 -20.69
C LYS A 74 24.63 11.42 -21.57
N GLY A 75 23.84 10.36 -21.73
CA GLY A 75 24.24 9.19 -22.51
C GLY A 75 23.11 8.20 -22.70
N LYS A 76 23.45 7.00 -23.17
CA LYS A 76 22.55 5.85 -23.29
C LYS A 76 22.55 5.02 -22.00
N VAL A 77 21.46 4.31 -21.76
CA VAL A 77 21.28 3.39 -20.62
C VAL A 77 20.69 2.08 -21.10
N GLU A 78 21.08 0.99 -20.48
CA GLU A 78 20.38 -0.30 -20.58
C GLU A 78 19.28 -0.35 -19.50
N LEU A 79 18.21 -1.11 -19.75
CA LEU A 79 17.18 -1.34 -18.75
C LEU A 79 17.63 -2.41 -17.75
N ALA A 80 17.45 -2.13 -16.46
CA ALA A 80 17.74 -3.08 -15.40
C ALA A 80 16.72 -4.24 -15.44
N THR A 81 17.22 -5.46 -15.25
CA THR A 81 16.40 -6.65 -15.03
C THR A 81 15.77 -6.62 -13.63
N LEU A 82 14.72 -7.41 -13.40
CA LEU A 82 14.10 -7.51 -12.06
C LEU A 82 15.07 -8.04 -11.00
N THR A 83 16.02 -8.91 -11.37
CA THR A 83 17.06 -9.40 -10.47
C THR A 83 18.01 -8.29 -10.04
N GLU A 84 18.44 -7.44 -10.96
CA GLU A 84 19.30 -6.29 -10.66
C GLU A 84 18.56 -5.27 -9.79
N VAL A 85 17.29 -5.01 -10.10
CA VAL A 85 16.40 -4.16 -9.30
C VAL A 85 16.25 -4.71 -7.87
N ALA A 86 16.03 -6.02 -7.72
CA ALA A 86 15.93 -6.67 -6.42
C ALA A 86 17.26 -6.61 -5.64
N SER A 87 18.41 -6.66 -6.33
CA SER A 87 19.71 -6.47 -5.67
C SER A 87 19.93 -5.03 -5.21
N GLY A 88 19.43 -4.05 -5.97
CA GLY A 88 19.51 -2.63 -5.63
C GLY A 88 20.92 -2.02 -5.64
N THR A 89 21.92 -2.70 -6.23
CA THR A 89 23.33 -2.25 -6.22
C THR A 89 23.83 -1.67 -7.55
N ASP A 90 23.09 -1.86 -8.65
CA ASP A 90 23.49 -1.38 -9.99
C ASP A 90 23.31 0.13 -10.12
N THR A 91 24.38 0.84 -10.48
CA THR A 91 24.39 2.29 -10.67
C THR A 91 24.44 2.73 -12.14
N THR A 92 24.34 1.79 -13.08
CA THR A 92 24.57 2.00 -14.52
C THR A 92 23.31 1.82 -15.37
N ARG A 93 22.32 1.08 -14.87
CA ARG A 93 21.08 0.76 -15.61
C ARG A 93 19.88 1.56 -15.13
N ALA A 94 18.93 1.78 -16.06
CA ALA A 94 17.69 2.47 -15.77
C ALA A 94 16.58 1.49 -15.35
N VAL A 95 15.80 1.87 -14.34
CA VAL A 95 14.69 1.05 -13.83
C VAL A 95 13.41 1.32 -14.64
N THR A 96 12.72 0.26 -15.06
CA THR A 96 11.40 0.35 -15.72
C THR A 96 10.29 0.62 -14.69
N PRO A 97 9.07 1.05 -15.09
CA PRO A 97 7.95 1.16 -14.15
C PRO A 97 7.65 -0.14 -13.38
N GLN A 98 7.80 -1.30 -14.04
CA GLN A 98 7.68 -2.61 -13.38
C GLN A 98 8.80 -2.83 -12.36
N GLY A 99 10.05 -2.50 -12.71
CA GLY A 99 11.17 -2.57 -11.79
C GLY A 99 10.99 -1.64 -10.59
N ALA A 100 10.47 -0.43 -10.79
CA ALA A 100 10.24 0.52 -9.69
C ALA A 100 9.20 -0.04 -8.69
N LYS A 101 8.12 -0.64 -9.20
CA LYS A 101 7.15 -1.37 -8.37
C LYS A 101 7.81 -2.52 -7.62
N HIS A 102 8.60 -3.34 -8.31
CA HIS A 102 9.28 -4.49 -7.72
C HIS A 102 10.26 -4.09 -6.60
N ALA A 103 11.06 -3.05 -6.81
CA ALA A 103 11.95 -2.50 -5.78
C ALA A 103 11.17 -2.05 -4.54
N ALA A 104 10.04 -1.36 -4.73
CA ALA A 104 9.19 -0.91 -3.63
C ALA A 104 8.60 -2.08 -2.83
N GLU A 105 8.27 -3.20 -3.48
CA GLU A 105 7.72 -4.39 -2.85
C GLU A 105 8.78 -5.22 -2.13
N VAL A 106 9.94 -5.44 -2.76
CA VAL A 106 11.02 -6.29 -2.21
C VAL A 106 11.77 -5.60 -1.08
N HIS A 107 12.00 -4.29 -1.20
CA HIS A 107 12.75 -3.52 -0.21
C HIS A 107 11.86 -2.88 0.87
N ALA A 108 10.57 -3.25 0.92
CA ALA A 108 9.68 -2.78 1.97
C ALA A 108 10.13 -3.30 3.35
N PRO A 109 10.29 -2.43 4.37
CA PRO A 109 10.71 -2.86 5.71
C PRO A 109 9.67 -3.74 6.39
N VAL A 110 8.39 -3.63 6.00
CA VAL A 110 7.29 -4.47 6.47
C VAL A 110 6.67 -5.15 5.26
N THR A 111 6.79 -6.47 5.19
CA THR A 111 6.27 -7.27 4.08
C THR A 111 4.86 -7.78 4.33
N SER A 112 4.45 -7.92 5.60
CA SER A 112 3.08 -8.24 5.98
C SER A 112 2.73 -7.80 7.39
N VAL A 113 1.43 -7.62 7.64
CA VAL A 113 0.86 -7.43 8.98
C VAL A 113 -0.26 -8.46 9.15
N ASN A 114 -0.12 -9.39 10.10
CA ASN A 114 -1.03 -10.53 10.29
C ASN A 114 -1.35 -11.30 8.99
N GLY A 115 -0.34 -11.50 8.13
CA GLY A 115 -0.48 -12.21 6.86
C GLY A 115 -1.14 -11.41 5.73
N GLN A 116 -1.50 -10.14 5.95
CA GLN A 116 -1.99 -9.24 4.91
C GLN A 116 -0.85 -8.42 4.31
N THR A 117 -0.88 -8.23 2.99
CA THR A 117 0.08 -7.44 2.21
C THR A 117 -0.59 -6.23 1.58
N GLY A 118 0.17 -5.17 1.26
CA GLY A 118 -0.35 -3.97 0.61
C GLY A 118 -1.00 -3.00 1.60
N ALA A 119 -2.14 -2.40 1.23
CA ALA A 119 -2.86 -1.50 2.11
C ALA A 119 -3.51 -2.29 3.26
N VAL A 120 -2.93 -2.20 4.45
CA VAL A 120 -3.46 -2.86 5.66
C VAL A 120 -4.15 -1.83 6.55
N THR A 121 -5.44 -2.04 6.81
CA THR A 121 -6.16 -1.29 7.84
C THR A 121 -5.95 -1.97 9.19
N ILE A 122 -5.14 -1.37 10.05
CA ILE A 122 -4.98 -1.82 11.43
C ILE A 122 -6.12 -1.22 12.25
N VAL A 123 -7.16 -2.01 12.53
CA VAL A 123 -8.27 -1.56 13.37
C VAL A 123 -7.87 -1.68 14.85
N THR A 124 -7.31 -0.61 15.41
CA THR A 124 -6.95 -0.55 16.85
C THR A 124 -8.14 -0.31 17.77
N SER A 125 -9.28 0.12 17.22
CA SER A 125 -10.56 0.38 17.91
C SER A 125 -11.62 -0.72 17.70
N GLY A 126 -11.31 -1.75 16.91
CA GLY A 126 -12.27 -2.79 16.49
C GLY A 126 -12.64 -3.78 17.60
N SER A 127 -11.97 -3.68 18.75
CA SER A 127 -12.20 -4.54 19.89
C SER A 127 -13.18 -3.96 20.91
N ASP A 128 -13.71 -2.74 20.72
CA ASP A 128 -14.75 -2.14 21.58
C ASP A 128 -16.14 -2.34 20.94
N SER A 129 -17.03 -3.04 21.64
CA SER A 129 -18.41 -3.27 21.20
C SER A 129 -19.31 -2.03 21.28
N GLY A 130 -18.83 -0.97 21.93
CA GLY A 130 -19.68 0.11 22.44
C GLY A 130 -20.54 -0.35 23.62
N TRP A 131 -21.09 0.63 24.35
CA TRP A 131 -21.99 0.38 25.47
C TRP A 131 -23.36 -0.13 24.98
N GLN A 132 -23.84 -1.21 25.59
CA GLN A 132 -25.12 -1.86 25.31
C GLN A 132 -25.99 -1.89 26.56
N THR A 133 -27.30 -1.72 26.39
CA THR A 133 -28.27 -1.78 27.48
C THR A 133 -28.75 -3.22 27.67
N PRO A 134 -28.63 -3.83 28.86
CA PRO A 134 -29.16 -5.15 29.13
C PRO A 134 -30.68 -5.13 29.33
N LEU A 135 -31.31 -6.25 29.06
CA LEU A 135 -32.68 -6.51 29.52
C LEU A 135 -32.62 -6.90 31.00
N LEU A 136 -33.12 -6.02 31.87
CA LEU A 136 -33.22 -6.28 33.31
C LEU A 136 -34.34 -7.29 33.59
N LEU A 137 -34.06 -8.24 34.50
CA LEU A 137 -34.95 -9.35 34.86
C LEU A 137 -35.64 -9.11 36.21
N ASN A 138 -36.57 -9.99 36.60
CA ASN A 138 -37.17 -10.03 37.93
C ASN A 138 -37.83 -8.69 38.37
N GLY A 139 -38.31 -7.89 37.43
CA GLY A 139 -38.91 -6.58 37.69
C GLY A 139 -37.91 -5.50 38.10
N ILE A 140 -36.60 -5.78 38.02
CA ILE A 140 -35.53 -4.84 38.33
C ILE A 140 -35.56 -3.68 37.33
N GLN A 141 -35.28 -2.48 37.85
CA GLN A 141 -35.22 -1.25 37.07
C GLN A 141 -33.87 -0.57 37.29
N ASN A 142 -33.53 0.36 36.40
CA ASN A 142 -32.44 1.30 36.68
C ASN A 142 -32.84 2.16 37.87
N TYR A 143 -31.88 2.47 38.75
CA TYR A 143 -32.12 3.38 39.86
C TYR A 143 -32.60 4.75 39.31
N PRO A 144 -33.65 5.35 39.88
CA PRO A 144 -34.26 6.55 39.31
C PRO A 144 -33.34 7.78 39.41
N GLY A 145 -33.48 8.70 38.44
CA GLY A 145 -32.73 9.94 38.36
C GLY A 145 -31.52 9.88 37.43
N SER A 146 -30.87 11.02 37.21
CA SER A 146 -29.73 11.16 36.27
C SER A 146 -28.36 11.18 36.94
N ALA A 147 -28.30 11.14 38.27
CA ALA A 147 -27.04 11.17 39.03
C ALA A 147 -26.24 9.85 38.93
N TYR A 148 -26.89 8.76 38.51
CA TYR A 148 -26.30 7.43 38.45
C TYR A 148 -26.40 6.86 37.05
N GLN A 149 -25.45 6.00 36.70
CA GLN A 149 -25.41 5.35 35.41
C GLN A 149 -26.50 4.27 35.32
N ALA A 150 -27.25 4.25 34.21
CA ALA A 150 -28.13 3.13 33.88
C ALA A 150 -27.30 1.88 33.59
N ALA A 151 -27.85 0.71 33.93
CA ALA A 151 -27.25 -0.59 33.65
C ALA A 151 -26.82 -0.67 32.18
N ARG A 152 -25.54 -0.98 31.96
CA ARG A 152 -24.94 -1.15 30.63
C ARG A 152 -23.72 -2.06 30.71
N TYR A 153 -23.37 -2.66 29.58
CA TYR A 153 -22.17 -3.46 29.44
C TYR A 153 -21.48 -3.20 28.10
N ARG A 154 -20.18 -3.52 28.01
CA ARG A 154 -19.43 -3.54 26.76
C ARG A 154 -18.30 -4.56 26.82
N LYS A 155 -17.76 -4.93 25.68
CA LYS A 155 -16.50 -5.67 25.56
C LYS A 155 -15.48 -4.75 24.93
N LYS A 156 -14.31 -4.61 25.56
CA LYS A 156 -13.17 -3.88 25.02
C LYS A 156 -11.90 -4.68 25.23
N ASN A 157 -11.25 -5.10 24.14
CA ASN A 157 -10.01 -5.90 24.18
C ASN A 157 -10.15 -7.18 25.01
N ASP A 158 -11.20 -7.98 24.74
CA ASP A 158 -11.54 -9.21 25.47
C ASP A 158 -11.76 -9.05 26.98
N VAL A 159 -11.96 -7.81 27.43
CA VAL A 159 -12.44 -7.48 28.78
C VAL A 159 -13.88 -7.01 28.68
N VAL A 160 -14.77 -7.68 29.42
CA VAL A 160 -16.15 -7.24 29.60
C VAL A 160 -16.20 -6.25 30.75
N PHE A 161 -16.89 -5.14 30.55
CA PHE A 161 -17.15 -4.10 31.55
C PHE A 161 -18.65 -4.03 31.78
N ILE A 162 -19.07 -3.90 33.04
CA ILE A 162 -20.45 -3.70 33.44
C ILE A 162 -20.50 -2.47 34.34
N GLU A 163 -21.46 -1.59 34.06
CA GLU A 163 -21.71 -0.38 34.83
C GLU A 163 -23.20 -0.19 35.09
N GLY A 164 -23.52 0.40 36.25
CA GLY A 164 -24.88 0.83 36.56
C GLY A 164 -25.24 0.75 38.03
N LEU A 165 -26.37 1.35 38.36
CA LEU A 165 -27.06 1.22 39.64
C LEU A 165 -28.50 0.77 39.37
N VAL A 166 -28.92 -0.31 40.01
CA VAL A 166 -30.26 -0.88 39.83
C VAL A 166 -31.06 -0.83 41.14
N SER A 167 -32.38 -0.85 41.02
CA SER A 167 -33.32 -0.85 42.14
C SER A 167 -34.57 -1.66 41.78
N SER A 168 -35.53 -1.68 42.70
CA SER A 168 -36.82 -2.37 42.50
C SER A 168 -36.61 -3.88 42.24
N GLY A 169 -37.66 -4.55 41.78
CA GLY A 169 -37.66 -5.98 41.50
C GLY A 169 -38.18 -6.84 42.65
N THR A 170 -38.36 -8.13 42.36
CA THR A 170 -38.86 -9.15 43.29
C THR A 170 -37.73 -10.12 43.59
N PRO A 171 -37.01 -9.95 44.72
CA PRO A 171 -35.88 -10.81 45.05
C PRO A 171 -36.30 -12.28 45.13
N THR A 172 -35.51 -13.17 44.54
CA THR A 172 -35.67 -14.62 44.68
C THR A 172 -34.86 -15.14 45.88
N LEU A 173 -35.32 -16.24 46.49
CA LEU A 173 -34.67 -16.77 47.69
C LEU A 173 -33.23 -17.23 47.39
N GLY A 174 -32.27 -16.67 48.12
CA GLY A 174 -30.85 -17.02 48.05
C GLY A 174 -30.04 -16.26 47.00
N TYR A 175 -30.64 -15.86 45.87
CA TYR A 175 -30.02 -14.97 44.90
C TYR A 175 -31.06 -14.35 43.98
N THR A 176 -30.74 -13.25 43.30
CA THR A 176 -31.57 -12.63 42.26
C THR A 176 -30.73 -12.34 41.01
N ASP A 177 -31.19 -12.82 39.85
CA ASP A 177 -30.55 -12.55 38.56
C ASP A 177 -30.94 -11.15 38.07
N ILE A 178 -29.96 -10.29 37.80
CA ILE A 178 -30.16 -8.89 37.40
C ILE A 178 -30.41 -8.82 35.90
N PHE A 179 -29.54 -9.45 35.11
CA PHE A 179 -29.67 -9.61 33.67
C PHE A 179 -28.80 -10.79 33.19
N VAL A 180 -28.89 -11.10 31.89
CA VAL A 180 -28.08 -12.14 31.24
C VAL A 180 -27.21 -11.51 30.16
N LEU A 181 -25.90 -11.74 30.23
CA LEU A 181 -24.95 -11.37 29.19
C LEU A 181 -25.15 -12.26 27.94
N PRO A 182 -25.13 -11.69 26.73
CA PRO A 182 -25.21 -12.46 25.49
C PRO A 182 -23.95 -13.31 25.27
N SER A 183 -24.06 -14.30 24.38
CA SER A 183 -22.90 -15.07 23.92
C SER A 183 -21.80 -14.13 23.41
N GLY A 184 -20.53 -14.42 23.73
CA GLY A 184 -19.39 -13.56 23.41
C GLY A 184 -19.06 -12.48 24.44
N TYR A 185 -19.81 -12.42 25.56
CA TYR A 185 -19.55 -11.57 26.74
C TYR A 185 -19.50 -12.39 28.06
N ARG A 186 -19.53 -13.72 27.98
CA ARG A 186 -19.64 -14.60 29.14
C ARG A 186 -18.27 -15.12 29.55
N PRO A 187 -17.98 -15.27 30.85
CA PRO A 187 -16.74 -15.86 31.29
C PRO A 187 -16.73 -17.37 31.05
N SER A 188 -15.53 -17.95 30.86
CA SER A 188 -15.35 -19.40 30.68
C SER A 188 -15.57 -20.22 31.96
N LYS A 189 -15.51 -19.57 33.13
CA LYS A 189 -15.77 -20.13 34.45
C LYS A 189 -16.66 -19.17 35.26
N ARG A 190 -17.38 -19.71 36.24
CA ARG A 190 -18.13 -18.88 37.18
C ARG A 190 -17.18 -17.94 37.91
N LEU A 191 -17.49 -16.64 37.88
CA LEU A 191 -16.78 -15.62 38.63
C LEU A 191 -17.55 -15.31 39.91
N ILE A 192 -16.84 -15.14 41.02
CA ILE A 192 -17.39 -14.69 42.31
C ILE A 192 -16.70 -13.37 42.61
N LEU A 193 -17.48 -12.30 42.72
CA LEU A 193 -17.05 -10.92 42.90
C LEU A 193 -17.81 -10.30 44.07
N ASN A 194 -17.43 -9.09 44.48
CA ASN A 194 -18.17 -8.29 45.44
C ASN A 194 -18.86 -7.09 44.79
N THR A 195 -19.95 -6.63 45.38
CA THR A 195 -20.61 -5.37 45.05
C THR A 195 -21.14 -4.69 46.32
N LEU A 196 -21.62 -3.44 46.20
CA LEU A 196 -22.27 -2.70 47.27
C LEU A 196 -23.79 -2.65 47.06
N ILE A 197 -24.53 -2.79 48.15
CA ILE A 197 -25.99 -2.63 48.23
C ILE A 197 -26.38 -1.56 49.26
N SER A 198 -27.66 -1.17 49.26
CA SER A 198 -28.23 -0.24 50.23
C SER A 198 -27.83 -0.53 51.67
N GLY A 199 -27.52 0.54 52.41
CA GLY A 199 -26.85 0.47 53.71
C GLY A 199 -25.32 0.44 53.62
N ASN A 200 -24.74 0.60 52.42
CA ASN A 200 -23.29 0.53 52.16
C ASN A 200 -22.69 -0.83 52.55
N VAL A 201 -23.45 -1.90 52.33
CA VAL A 201 -23.04 -3.26 52.69
C VAL A 201 -22.42 -3.93 51.48
N ALA A 202 -21.26 -4.55 51.66
CA ALA A 202 -20.66 -5.39 50.63
C ALA A 202 -21.37 -6.75 50.58
N THR A 203 -21.80 -7.17 49.39
CA THR A 203 -22.41 -8.48 49.14
C THR A 203 -21.74 -9.16 47.94
N ARG A 204 -22.04 -10.44 47.77
CA ARG A 204 -21.53 -11.30 46.70
C ARG A 204 -22.35 -11.12 45.42
N ILE A 205 -21.64 -10.93 44.31
CA ILE A 205 -22.20 -10.99 42.96
C ILE A 205 -21.45 -12.02 42.13
N ASP A 206 -22.18 -12.85 41.41
CA ASP A 206 -21.63 -13.91 40.59
C ASP A 206 -21.93 -13.65 39.12
N ILE A 207 -20.99 -14.06 38.26
CA ILE A 207 -21.20 -14.09 36.82
C ILE A 207 -21.05 -15.53 36.37
N MET A 208 -22.16 -16.12 35.93
CA MET A 208 -22.24 -17.52 35.54
C MET A 208 -21.68 -17.71 34.12
N THR A 209 -21.23 -18.92 33.80
CA THR A 209 -20.77 -19.27 32.44
C THR A 209 -21.89 -19.16 31.39
N THR A 210 -23.14 -19.24 31.84
CA THR A 210 -24.36 -19.05 31.05
C THR A 210 -24.76 -17.57 30.90
N GLY A 211 -24.05 -16.65 31.57
CA GLY A 211 -24.16 -15.20 31.41
C GLY A 211 -25.00 -14.48 32.46
N GLU A 212 -25.66 -15.18 33.38
CA GLU A 212 -26.42 -14.59 34.47
C GLU A 212 -25.50 -13.77 35.37
N VAL A 213 -25.85 -12.48 35.54
CA VAL A 213 -25.25 -11.59 36.53
C VAL A 213 -26.15 -11.60 37.76
N ARG A 214 -25.69 -12.25 38.83
CA ARG A 214 -26.49 -12.72 39.96
C ARG A 214 -26.04 -12.13 41.29
N CYS A 215 -26.93 -11.48 42.03
CA CYS A 215 -26.63 -10.95 43.36
C CYS A 215 -27.26 -11.82 44.47
N TYR A 216 -26.48 -12.22 45.48
CA TYR A 216 -26.96 -13.14 46.53
C TYR A 216 -27.85 -12.46 47.59
N ASP A 217 -27.55 -11.21 47.97
CA ASP A 217 -28.38 -10.41 48.88
C ASP A 217 -28.90 -9.16 48.18
N TYR A 218 -29.59 -9.37 47.05
CA TYR A 218 -30.09 -8.26 46.23
C TYR A 218 -31.01 -7.33 47.04
N ASN A 219 -30.70 -6.03 47.01
CA ASN A 219 -31.46 -5.01 47.73
C ASN A 219 -32.27 -4.16 46.76
N THR A 220 -33.58 -4.04 47.01
CA THR A 220 -34.53 -3.33 46.15
C THR A 220 -34.46 -1.81 46.28
N SER A 221 -33.83 -1.26 47.34
CA SER A 221 -33.57 0.18 47.42
C SER A 221 -32.49 0.59 46.41
N TRP A 222 -31.32 -0.05 46.47
CA TRP A 222 -30.31 0.01 45.42
C TRP A 222 -29.30 -1.13 45.53
N THR A 223 -28.82 -1.58 44.38
CA THR A 223 -27.73 -2.54 44.22
C THR A 223 -26.81 -2.04 43.11
N SER A 224 -25.51 -1.87 43.41
CA SER A 224 -24.53 -1.46 42.41
C SER A 224 -24.16 -2.65 41.51
N ILE A 225 -23.96 -2.37 40.23
CA ILE A 225 -23.25 -3.26 39.29
C ILE A 225 -22.10 -2.51 38.60
N SER A 226 -21.68 -1.38 39.19
CA SER A 226 -20.63 -0.53 38.67
C SER A 226 -19.23 -1.04 39.01
N GLY A 227 -18.31 -0.93 38.06
CA GLY A 227 -16.90 -1.29 38.25
C GLY A 227 -16.60 -2.78 38.07
N ILE A 228 -17.58 -3.58 37.67
CA ILE A 228 -17.38 -5.00 37.37
C ILE A 228 -16.67 -5.12 36.03
N SER A 229 -15.52 -5.80 36.02
CA SER A 229 -14.83 -6.15 34.78
C SER A 229 -14.13 -7.50 34.86
N PHE A 230 -14.06 -8.21 33.73
CA PHE A 230 -13.44 -9.54 33.67
C PHE A 230 -13.01 -9.89 32.25
N VAL A 231 -11.98 -10.74 32.15
CA VAL A 231 -11.50 -11.31 30.89
C VAL A 231 -12.41 -12.45 30.43
N ILE A 232 -12.58 -12.61 29.12
CA ILE A 232 -13.33 -13.72 28.51
C ILE A 232 -12.48 -14.58 27.59
#